data_AF-A0A5J4QLD6-F1
#
_entry.id   AF-A0A5J4QLD6-F1
#
_cell.length_a   1.000
_cell.length_b   1.000
_cell.length_c   1.000
_cell.angle_alpha   90.00
_cell.angle_beta   90.00
_cell.angle_gamma   90.00
#
_symmetry.space_group_name_H-M   'P 1'
#
loop_
_entity.id
_entity.type
_entity.pdbx_description
1 polymer ?
#
loop_
_entity_poly.entity_id
_entity_poly.type
_entity_poly.pdbx_seq_one_letter_code
_entity_poly.pdbx_strand_id
1 'polypeptide(L)'
;YVRDWLVEKFRIIAVASLPQHTFAHVKAGVKSSILFLKKHPEKLTKQLETILDDVKAMVKEEKGLDKEAKEERILELYKERTFQHLKDYKVKMFEIENIGYDATGKKMDGSELSEVAKKVQDFIIEEGL
;
A
#
# COMPACT_ATOMS: atom_id res chain seq x y z
N TYR A 1 7.44 9.90 -5.45
CA TYR A 1 6.41 10.44 -6.37
C TYR A 1 5.12 9.62 -6.31
N VAL A 2 5.02 8.42 -6.92
CA VAL A 2 3.76 7.64 -6.91
C VAL A 2 3.42 7.06 -5.53
N ARG A 3 4.41 6.53 -4.80
CA ARG A 3 4.22 5.99 -3.45
C ARG A 3 3.72 7.08 -2.48
N ASP A 4 4.41 8.21 -2.46
CA ASP A 4 4.05 9.37 -1.64
C ASP A 4 2.61 9.82 -1.96
N TRP A 5 2.30 9.97 -3.24
CA TRP A 5 0.96 10.33 -3.71
C TRP A 5 -0.12 9.34 -3.25
N LEU A 6 0.17 8.03 -3.26
CA LEU A 6 -0.75 7.02 -2.75
C LEU A 6 -1.01 7.20 -1.25
N VAL A 7 0.03 7.44 -0.45
CA VAL A 7 -0.07 7.62 1.00
C VAL A 7 -0.84 8.89 1.37
N GLU A 8 -0.67 9.98 0.63
CA GLU A 8 -1.38 11.25 0.86
C GLU A 8 -2.88 11.18 0.51
N LYS A 9 -3.22 10.34 -0.48
CA LYS A 9 -4.56 10.28 -1.08
C LYS A 9 -5.39 9.12 -0.53
N PHE A 10 -4.76 8.07 -0.01
CA PHE A 10 -5.44 6.83 0.35
C PHE A 10 -4.94 6.20 1.65
N ARG A 11 -5.90 5.66 2.42
CA ARG A 11 -5.65 4.66 3.46
C ARG A 11 -5.52 3.29 2.80
N ILE A 12 -4.44 2.57 3.09
CA ILE A 12 -4.33 1.16 2.71
C ILE A 12 -5.21 0.35 3.65
N ILE A 13 -6.11 -0.47 3.09
CA ILE A 13 -7.00 -1.33 3.88
C ILE A 13 -6.40 -2.73 3.95
N ALA A 14 -6.10 -3.30 2.79
CA ALA A 14 -5.59 -4.65 2.68
C ALA A 14 -4.63 -4.78 1.49
N VAL A 15 -3.75 -5.77 1.58
CA VAL A 15 -2.87 -6.18 0.49
C VAL A 15 -3.01 -7.68 0.33
N ALA A 16 -3.32 -8.14 -0.88
CA ALA A 16 -3.36 -9.55 -1.22
C ALA A 16 -2.23 -9.86 -2.19
N SER A 17 -1.20 -10.56 -1.71
CA SER A 17 -0.09 -11.03 -2.53
C SER A 17 -0.55 -12.21 -3.37
N LEU A 18 -0.23 -12.14 -4.66
CA LEU A 18 -0.61 -13.14 -5.65
C LEU A 18 0.57 -14.09 -5.90
N PRO A 19 0.30 -15.36 -6.28
CA PRO A 19 1.35 -16.29 -6.66
C PRO A 19 2.19 -15.73 -7.81
N GLN A 20 3.50 -16.02 -7.83
CA GLN A 20 4.38 -15.55 -8.91
C GLN A 20 3.97 -16.06 -10.29
N HIS A 21 3.29 -17.21 -10.36
CA HIS A 21 2.83 -17.80 -11.61
C HIS A 21 1.55 -17.18 -12.16
N THR A 22 0.91 -16.23 -11.44
CA THR A 22 -0.37 -15.61 -11.83
C THR A 22 -0.35 -15.08 -13.26
N PHE A 23 0.75 -14.46 -13.68
CA PHE A 23 0.91 -13.89 -15.01
C PHE A 23 1.92 -14.66 -15.89
N ALA A 24 2.31 -15.87 -15.48
CA ALA A 24 3.29 -16.67 -16.23
C ALA A 24 2.77 -17.08 -17.62
N HIS A 25 1.47 -17.31 -17.76
CA HIS A 25 0.82 -17.64 -19.04
C HIS A 25 0.95 -16.53 -20.09
N VAL A 26 1.11 -15.27 -19.68
CA VAL A 26 1.45 -14.11 -20.54
C VAL A 26 2.94 -13.80 -20.57
N LYS A 27 3.79 -14.77 -20.17
CA LYS A 27 5.25 -14.64 -20.07
C LYS A 27 5.73 -13.54 -19.11
N ALA A 28 4.92 -13.20 -18.10
CA ALA A 28 5.29 -12.27 -17.05
C ALA A 28 5.59 -13.02 -15.75
N GLY A 29 6.87 -13.14 -15.39
CA GLY A 29 7.34 -13.76 -14.15
C GLY A 29 7.42 -12.80 -12.96
N VAL A 30 6.38 -11.99 -12.75
CA VAL A 30 6.39 -10.89 -11.77
C VAL A 30 5.76 -11.27 -10.43
N LYS A 31 6.35 -10.80 -9.34
CA LYS A 31 5.66 -10.77 -8.04
C LYS A 31 4.64 -9.64 -8.08
N SER A 32 3.40 -9.95 -7.76
CA SER A 32 2.28 -9.01 -7.87
C SER A 32 1.39 -9.06 -6.64
N SER A 33 0.63 -7.99 -6.42
CA SER A 33 -0.30 -7.91 -5.30
C SER A 33 -1.47 -7.00 -5.67
N ILE A 34 -2.62 -7.24 -5.06
CA ILE A 34 -3.80 -6.40 -5.16
C ILE A 34 -3.85 -5.53 -3.91
N LEU A 35 -3.89 -4.20 -4.09
CA LEU A 35 -4.07 -3.26 -3.00
C LEU A 35 -5.53 -2.82 -2.92
N PHE A 36 -6.09 -2.85 -1.72
CA PHE A 36 -7.40 -2.30 -1.40
C PHE A 36 -7.21 -0.96 -0.70
N LEU A 37 -7.75 0.10 -1.29
CA LEU A 37 -7.49 1.48 -0.88
C LEU A 37 -8.81 2.22 -0.60
N LYS A 38 -8.83 3.04 0.45
CA LYS A 38 -9.92 3.99 0.73
C LYS A 38 -9.41 5.40 0.55
N LYS A 39 -10.09 6.19 -0.28
CA LYS A 39 -9.73 7.59 -0.51
C LYS A 39 -9.88 8.40 0.78
N HIS A 40 -8.90 9.24 1.07
CA HIS A 40 -8.97 10.20 2.16
C HIS A 40 -9.94 11.36 1.83
N PRO A 41 -10.55 11.99 2.85
CA PRO A 41 -11.24 13.27 2.65
C PRO A 41 -10.29 14.33 2.11
N GLU A 42 -10.77 15.22 1.24
CA GLU A 42 -9.93 16.23 0.58
C GLU A 42 -9.15 17.11 1.57
N LYS A 43 -9.76 17.44 2.71
CA LYS A 43 -9.11 18.23 3.76
C LYS A 43 -7.87 17.52 4.30
N LEU A 44 -7.98 16.24 4.61
CA LEU A 44 -6.86 15.44 5.13
C LEU A 44 -5.76 15.32 4.07
N THR A 45 -6.14 15.01 2.83
CA THR A 45 -5.18 14.93 1.73
C THR A 45 -4.38 16.21 1.56
N LYS A 46 -5.03 17.38 1.54
CA LYS A 46 -4.33 18.67 1.42
C LYS A 46 -3.36 18.90 2.59
N GLN A 47 -3.77 18.53 3.81
CA GLN A 47 -2.89 18.62 4.98
C GLN A 47 -1.66 17.72 4.84
N LEU A 48 -1.83 16.47 4.38
CA LEU A 48 -0.73 15.53 4.19
C LEU A 48 0.24 15.99 3.09
N GLU A 49 -0.26 16.54 1.98
CA GLU A 49 0.55 17.12 0.91
C GLU A 49 1.41 18.28 1.43
N THR A 50 0.81 19.23 2.16
CA THR A 50 1.55 20.35 2.76
C THR A 50 2.64 19.87 3.72
N ILE A 51 2.32 18.89 4.59
CA ILE A 51 3.31 18.33 5.52
C ILE A 51 4.49 17.70 4.76
N LEU A 52 4.24 16.97 3.67
CA LEU A 52 5.32 16.34 2.90
C LEU A 52 6.20 17.39 2.22
N ASP A 53 5.61 18.42 1.64
CA ASP A 53 6.33 19.50 0.98
C ASP A 53 7.21 20.28 1.98
N ASP A 54 6.67 20.58 3.17
CA ASP A 54 7.41 21.24 4.25
C ASP A 54 8.59 20.38 4.72
N VAL A 55 8.39 19.08 4.92
CA VAL A 55 9.45 18.15 5.33
C VAL A 55 10.54 18.06 4.26
N LYS A 56 10.16 17.95 2.98
CA LYS A 56 11.11 17.92 1.86
C LYS A 56 11.92 19.21 1.77
N ALA A 57 11.30 20.37 2.00
CA ALA A 57 11.98 21.66 2.02
C ALA A 57 13.01 21.72 3.16
N MET A 58 12.63 21.31 4.37
CA MET A 58 13.54 21.29 5.53
C MET A 58 14.76 20.39 5.32
N VAL A 59 14.54 19.14 4.90
CA VAL A 59 15.65 18.18 4.71
C VAL A 59 16.55 18.56 3.54
N LYS A 60 16.04 19.35 2.58
CA LYS A 60 16.87 19.90 1.49
C LYS A 60 17.88 20.93 1.99
N GLU A 61 17.55 21.70 3.03
CA GLU A 61 18.42 22.71 3.65
C GLU A 61 19.45 22.10 4.60
N GLU A 62 19.19 20.88 5.12
CA GLU A 62 20.13 20.13 5.94
C GLU A 62 21.39 19.75 5.14
N LYS A 63 22.55 20.23 5.61
CA LYS A 63 23.87 19.95 5.02
C LYS A 63 24.45 18.67 5.61
N GLY A 64 25.26 17.97 4.81
CA GLY A 64 26.02 16.81 5.27
C GLY A 64 25.30 15.47 5.18
N LEU A 65 24.04 15.45 4.72
CA LEU A 65 23.32 14.23 4.42
C LEU A 65 23.51 13.83 2.95
N ASP A 66 23.82 12.56 2.72
CA ASP A 66 23.74 11.95 1.39
C ASP A 66 22.28 11.67 1.00
N LYS A 67 22.07 11.02 -0.14
CA LYS A 67 20.74 10.76 -0.66
C LYS A 67 19.92 9.82 0.23
N GLU A 68 20.53 8.74 0.72
CA GLU A 68 19.84 7.71 1.51
C GLU A 68 19.46 8.26 2.88
N ALA A 69 20.39 8.98 3.52
CA ALA A 69 20.14 9.64 4.80
C ALA A 69 19.04 10.71 4.68
N LYS A 70 18.96 11.43 3.56
CA LYS A 70 17.84 12.37 3.31
C LYS A 70 16.50 11.67 3.15
N GLU A 71 16.45 10.54 2.45
CA GLU A 71 15.21 9.76 2.28
C GLU A 71 14.72 9.21 3.61
N GLU A 72 15.63 8.69 4.45
CA GLU A 72 15.31 8.23 5.80
C GLU A 72 14.83 9.38 6.69
N ARG A 73 15.52 10.53 6.65
CA ARG A 73 15.16 11.72 7.41
C ARG A 73 13.79 12.28 7.03
N ILE A 74 13.48 12.32 5.73
CA ILE A 74 12.15 12.70 5.24
C ILE A 74 11.09 11.74 5.78
N LEU A 75 11.35 10.42 5.72
CA LEU A 75 10.40 9.42 6.19
C LEU A 75 10.12 9.54 7.69
N GLU A 76 11.15 9.76 8.50
CA GLU A 76 11.04 9.95 9.94
C GLU A 76 10.20 11.19 10.29
N LEU A 77 10.60 12.36 9.79
CA LEU A 77 9.90 13.63 10.05
C LEU A 77 8.46 13.62 9.52
N TYR A 78 8.23 13.01 8.36
CA TYR A 78 6.89 12.87 7.81
C TYR A 78 6.03 11.98 8.70
N LYS A 79 6.54 10.84 9.17
CA LYS A 79 5.81 9.98 10.12
C LYS A 79 5.47 10.72 11.41
N GLU A 80 6.43 11.40 12.02
CA GLU A 80 6.21 12.15 13.28
C GLU A 80 5.12 13.21 13.14
N ARG A 81 5.16 14.00 12.05
CA ARG A 81 4.18 15.07 11.81
C ARG A 81 2.80 14.53 11.44
N THR A 82 2.75 13.48 10.63
CA THR A 82 1.48 12.88 10.22
C THR A 82 0.83 12.06 11.33
N PHE A 83 1.59 11.48 12.27
CA PHE A 83 1.04 10.76 13.42
C PHE A 83 0.17 11.64 14.33
N GLN A 84 0.41 12.95 14.33
CA GLN A 84 -0.46 13.90 15.06
C GLN A 84 -1.83 14.06 14.39
N HIS A 85 -1.95 13.72 13.11
CA HIS A 85 -3.15 13.94 12.30
C HIS A 85 -3.81 12.64 11.84
N LEU A 86 -3.06 11.53 11.82
CA LEU A 86 -3.51 10.21 11.43
C LEU A 86 -3.52 9.31 12.66
N LYS A 87 -4.67 8.67 12.91
CA LYS A 87 -4.71 7.55 13.85
C LYS A 87 -4.05 6.34 13.20
N ASP A 88 -3.27 5.61 13.98
CA ASP A 88 -2.81 4.29 13.57
C ASP A 88 -3.99 3.44 13.11
N TYR A 89 -3.76 2.72 12.02
CA TYR A 89 -4.76 1.85 11.43
C TYR A 89 -4.18 0.50 11.10
N LYS A 90 -5.02 -0.52 11.21
CA LYS A 90 -4.65 -1.88 10.84
C LYS A 90 -4.68 -2.02 9.32
N VAL A 91 -3.73 -2.79 8.82
CA VAL A 91 -3.71 -3.26 7.42
C VAL A 91 -3.76 -4.78 7.44
N LYS A 92 -4.67 -5.37 6.66
CA LYS A 92 -4.78 -6.83 6.56
C LYS A 92 -3.96 -7.32 5.37
N MET A 93 -3.00 -8.20 5.65
CA MET A 93 -2.16 -8.82 4.62
C MET A 93 -2.67 -10.24 4.33
N PHE A 94 -2.79 -10.58 3.06
CA PHE A 94 -3.18 -11.90 2.58
C PHE A 94 -2.11 -12.44 1.65
N GLU A 95 -1.83 -13.73 1.76
CA GLU A 95 -1.02 -14.48 0.81
C GLU A 95 -1.96 -15.47 0.11
N ILE A 96 -2.03 -15.38 -1.21
CA ILE A 96 -2.82 -16.27 -2.06
C ILE A 96 -1.83 -17.21 -2.72
N GLU A 97 -2.10 -18.51 -2.65
CA GLU A 97 -1.30 -19.57 -3.25
C GLU A 97 -1.99 -20.16 -4.48
N ASN A 98 -3.33 -20.21 -4.46
CA ASN A 98 -4.14 -20.80 -5.53
C ASN A 98 -5.18 -19.80 -6.06
N ILE A 99 -4.94 -19.31 -7.27
CA ILE A 99 -5.87 -18.44 -8.01
C ILE A 99 -6.85 -19.22 -8.90
N GLY A 100 -6.75 -20.55 -8.94
CA GLY A 100 -7.55 -21.45 -9.79
C GLY A 100 -6.95 -21.73 -11.17
N TYR A 101 -5.70 -21.31 -11.39
CA TYR A 101 -4.96 -21.53 -12.63
C TYR A 101 -3.47 -21.79 -12.34
N ASP A 102 -2.86 -22.70 -13.08
CA ASP A 102 -1.43 -22.97 -12.99
C ASP A 102 -0.60 -22.00 -13.85
N ALA A 103 0.73 -22.16 -13.82
CA ALA A 103 1.67 -21.33 -14.58
C ALA A 103 1.48 -21.39 -16.11
N THR A 104 0.85 -22.45 -16.63
CA THR A 104 0.56 -22.62 -18.06
C THR A 104 -0.78 -22.01 -18.47
N GLY A 105 -1.57 -21.52 -17.51
CA GLY A 105 -2.92 -21.01 -17.72
C GLY A 105 -3.99 -22.11 -17.72
N LYS A 106 -3.65 -23.33 -17.31
CA LYS A 106 -4.64 -24.42 -17.18
C LYS A 106 -5.40 -24.24 -15.87
N LYS A 107 -6.72 -24.47 -15.92
CA LYS A 107 -7.57 -24.46 -14.72
C LYS A 107 -7.09 -25.49 -13.70
N MET A 108 -7.08 -25.09 -12.45
CA MET A 108 -6.85 -25.94 -11.28
C MET A 108 -8.16 -26.09 -10.49
N ASP A 109 -8.23 -27.12 -9.66
CA ASP A 109 -9.34 -27.27 -8.72
C ASP A 109 -9.23 -26.23 -7.59
N GLY A 110 -10.36 -25.59 -7.30
CA GLY A 110 -10.46 -24.57 -6.25
C GLY A 110 -9.87 -23.21 -6.62
N SER A 111 -10.07 -22.23 -5.74
CA SER A 111 -9.49 -20.89 -5.81
C SER A 111 -9.71 -20.21 -4.45
N GLU A 112 -8.68 -19.55 -3.93
CA GLU A 112 -8.76 -18.82 -2.66
C GLU A 112 -9.34 -17.40 -2.85
N LEU A 113 -9.51 -16.96 -4.10
CA LEU A 113 -9.92 -15.59 -4.41
C LEU A 113 -11.25 -15.21 -3.74
N SER A 114 -12.25 -16.09 -3.78
CA SER A 114 -13.56 -15.83 -3.18
C SER A 114 -13.49 -15.77 -1.65
N GLU A 115 -12.67 -16.61 -1.03
CA GLU A 115 -12.47 -16.61 0.43
C GLU A 115 -11.75 -15.34 0.89
N VAL A 116 -10.67 -14.95 0.18
CA VAL A 116 -9.94 -13.71 0.47
C VAL A 116 -10.83 -12.49 0.25
N ALA A 117 -11.63 -12.46 -0.82
CA ALA A 117 -12.58 -11.39 -1.06
C ALA A 117 -13.56 -11.23 0.11
N LYS A 118 -14.10 -12.34 0.63
CA LYS A 118 -14.96 -12.33 1.83
C LYS A 118 -14.22 -11.81 3.07
N LYS A 119 -13.00 -12.29 3.33
CA LYS A 119 -12.19 -11.83 4.47
C LYS A 119 -11.85 -10.33 4.39
N VAL A 120 -11.63 -9.80 3.18
CA VAL A 120 -11.43 -8.36 2.97
C VAL A 120 -12.71 -7.60 3.28
N GLN A 121 -13.87 -8.08 2.81
CA GLN A 121 -15.16 -7.48 3.12
C GLN A 121 -15.45 -7.46 4.62
N ASP A 122 -15.23 -8.58 5.31
CA ASP A 122 -15.41 -8.70 6.75
C ASP A 122 -14.51 -7.69 7.48
N PHE A 123 -13.24 -7.58 7.07
CA PHE A 123 -12.30 -6.61 7.65
C PHE A 123 -12.71 -5.15 7.43
N ILE A 124 -13.25 -4.81 6.25
CA ILE A 124 -13.78 -3.47 5.96
C ILE A 124 -14.93 -3.14 6.93
N ILE A 125 -15.84 -4.09 7.15
CA ILE A 125 -16.98 -3.93 8.06
C ILE A 125 -16.50 -3.80 9.52
N GLU A 126 -15.57 -4.66 9.96
CA GLU A 126 -14.99 -4.62 11.31
C GLU A 126 -14.31 -3.28 11.64
N GLU A 127 -13.61 -2.70 10.68
CA GLU A 127 -12.94 -1.40 10.83
C GLU A 127 -13.89 -0.20 10.60
N GLY A 128 -15.17 -0.45 10.30
CA GLY A 128 -16.19 0.59 10.06
C GLY A 128 -15.90 1.46 8.84
N LEU A 129 -15.38 0.87 7.77
CA LEU A 129 -14.92 1.59 6.56
C LEU A 129 -15.93 1.62 5.42
#